data_AF-A0A820MGQ4-F1
#
_entry.id   AF-A0A820MGQ4-F1
#
_cell.length_a   1.000
_cell.length_b   1.000
_cell.length_c   1.000
_cell.angle_alpha   90.00
_cell.angle_beta   90.00
_cell.angle_gamma   90.00
#
_symmetry.space_group_name_H-M   'P 1'
#
loop_
_entity.id
_entity.type
_entity.pdbx_description
1 polymer ?
#
loop_
_entity_poly.entity_id
_entity_poly.type
_entity_poly.pdbx_seq_one_letter_code
_entity_poly.pdbx_strand_id
1 'polypeptide(L)' 'PFTTFYFNLQEGKFDHASRTFHSIPISWQNCQWDSFDVKELIPESFSLPEMFTNCNHYKLGRVEDGIKIDDVV' A
#
# COMPACT_ATOMS: atom_id res chain seq x y z
N PRO A 1 -5.49 12.81 -4.97
CA PRO A 1 -4.23 13.42 -5.47
C PRO A 1 -2.98 12.57 -5.18
N PHE A 2 -2.92 11.89 -4.02
CA PHE A 2 -1.75 11.09 -3.62
C PHE A 2 -1.38 10.01 -4.62
N THR A 3 -2.36 9.33 -5.24
CA THR A 3 -2.09 8.37 -6.32
C THR A 3 -1.38 9.02 -7.52
N THR A 4 -1.75 10.25 -7.90
CA THR A 4 -1.08 10.99 -8.98
C THR A 4 0.36 11.32 -8.63
N PHE A 5 0.61 11.76 -7.39
CA PHE A 5 1.98 12.04 -6.92
C PHE A 5 2.83 10.77 -6.91
N TYR A 6 2.28 9.67 -6.39
CA TYR A 6 2.93 8.37 -6.40
C TYR A 6 3.26 7.90 -7.82
N PHE A 7 2.29 7.98 -8.74
CA PHE A 7 2.47 7.58 -10.13
C PHE A 7 3.55 8.39 -10.84
N ASN A 8 3.61 9.71 -10.59
CA ASN A 8 4.64 10.58 -11.14
C ASN A 8 6.03 10.26 -10.59
N LEU A 9 6.14 9.93 -9.30
CA LEU A 9 7.42 9.53 -8.69
C LEU A 9 7.93 8.20 -9.24
N GLN A 10 7.01 7.32 -9.65
CA GLN A 10 7.29 6.00 -10.21
C GLN A 10 7.31 5.99 -11.74
N GLU A 11 7.64 7.12 -12.39
CA GLU A 11 7.80 7.24 -13.84
C GLU A 11 6.58 6.79 -14.65
N GLY A 12 5.37 7.00 -14.12
CA GLY A 12 4.13 6.68 -14.81
C GLY A 12 3.71 5.22 -14.73
N LYS A 13 4.13 4.49 -13.69
CA LYS A 13 3.65 3.14 -13.39
C LYS A 13 3.44 2.94 -11.89
N PHE A 14 2.67 1.93 -11.51
CA PHE A 14 2.65 1.48 -10.12
C PHE A 14 3.93 0.70 -9.79
N ASP A 15 4.37 0.76 -8.54
CA ASP A 15 5.52 -0.03 -8.09
C ASP A 15 5.18 -1.53 -8.07
N HIS A 16 6.20 -2.36 -7.83
CA HIS A 16 6.03 -3.79 -7.63
C HIS A 16 5.02 -4.06 -6.52
N ALA A 17 4.03 -4.91 -6.81
CA ALA A 17 2.91 -5.22 -5.94
C ALA A 17 3.33 -5.67 -4.53
N SER A 18 4.40 -6.45 -4.39
CA SER A 18 4.90 -6.88 -3.07
C SER A 18 5.45 -5.74 -2.20
N ARG A 19 5.78 -4.58 -2.79
CA ARG A 19 6.31 -3.41 -2.09
C ARG A 19 5.26 -2.34 -1.81
N THR A 20 4.05 -2.49 -2.36
CA THR A 20 2.96 -1.54 -2.11
C THR A 20 2.23 -1.89 -0.82
N PHE A 21 1.64 -0.87 -0.19
CA PHE A 21 0.79 -1.06 0.97
C PHE A 21 -0.50 -1.78 0.57
N HIS A 22 -0.62 -3.05 0.96
CA HIS A 22 -1.76 -3.91 0.62
C HIS A 22 -2.31 -4.67 1.82
N SER A 23 -1.61 -4.69 2.96
CA SER A 23 -2.11 -5.35 4.16
C SER A 23 -1.60 -4.72 5.44
N ILE A 24 -2.50 -4.50 6.40
CA ILE A 24 -2.18 -3.94 7.71
C ILE A 24 -1.35 -4.94 8.54
N PRO A 25 -1.77 -6.22 8.70
CA PRO A 25 -0.97 -7.21 9.41
C PRO A 25 0.45 -7.37 8.86
N ILE A 26 0.60 -7.44 7.53
CA ILE A 26 1.93 -7.57 6.90
C ILE A 26 2.76 -6.32 7.16
N SER A 27 2.18 -5.13 7.00
CA SER A 27 2.90 -3.86 7.24
C SER A 27 3.34 -3.72 8.69
N TRP A 28 2.47 -4.09 9.63
CA TRP A 28 2.79 -4.15 11.06
C TRP A 28 3.93 -5.13 11.33
N GLN A 29 3.84 -6.36 10.81
CA GLN A 29 4.84 -7.41 10.97
C GLN A 29 6.21 -6.99 10.43
N ASN A 30 6.24 -6.35 9.25
CA ASN A 30 7.48 -5.81 8.67
C ASN A 30 8.12 -4.79 9.60
N CYS A 31 7.32 -3.89 10.19
CA CYS A 31 7.83 -2.90 11.14
C CYS A 31 8.39 -3.50 12.43
N GLN A 32 8.07 -4.76 12.75
CA GLN A 32 8.60 -5.46 13.93
C GLN A 32 9.89 -6.22 13.64
N TRP A 33 10.14 -6.62 12.38
CA TRP A 33 11.22 -7.55 12.04
C TRP A 33 12.29 -6.97 11.13
N ASP A 34 11.93 -6.04 10.24
CA ASP A 34 12.90 -5.40 9.36
C ASP A 34 13.51 -4.19 10.07
N SER A 35 14.82 -4.26 10.34
CA SER A 35 15.57 -3.18 11.00
C SER A 35 15.57 -1.85 10.23
N PHE A 36 15.24 -1.89 8.93
CA PHE A 36 15.12 -0.71 8.08
C PHE A 36 13.68 -0.20 7.97
N ASP A 37 12.69 -0.96 8.46
CA ASP A 37 11.28 -0.61 8.44
C ASP A 37 10.82 -0.11 9.82
N VAL A 38 11.07 1.18 10.10
CA VAL A 38 10.72 1.82 11.38
C VAL A 38 9.64 2.89 11.19
N LYS A 39 8.49 2.48 10.64
CA LYS A 39 7.36 3.39 10.33
C LYS A 39 6.41 3.57 11.52
N GLU A 40 5.82 4.76 11.63
CA GLU A 40 4.73 5.07 12.57
C GLU A 40 3.41 5.30 11.82
N LEU A 41 2.29 5.16 12.53
CA LEU A 41 0.96 5.41 11.98
C LEU A 41 0.73 6.90 11.70
N ILE A 42 0.02 7.17 10.61
CA ILE A 42 -0.44 8.52 10.25
C ILE A 42 -1.85 8.77 10.79
N PRO A 43 -2.26 10.04 11.01
CA PRO A 43 -3.60 10.37 11.51
C PRO A 43 -4.75 9.77 10.70
N GLU A 44 -4.60 9.64 9.38
CA GLU A 44 -5.58 9.09 8.46
C GLU A 44 -5.97 7.64 8.81
N SER A 45 -5.08 6.88 9.44
CA SER A 45 -5.38 5.52 9.91
C SER A 45 -6.49 5.46 10.96
N PHE A 46 -6.79 6.57 11.63
CA PHE A 46 -7.82 6.67 12.66
C PHE A 46 -9.11 7.34 12.20
N SER A 47 -9.11 8.00 11.03
CA SER A 47 -10.24 8.85 10.63
C SER A 47 -10.61 8.82 9.14
N LEU A 48 -9.84 8.12 8.29
CA LEU A 48 -10.04 8.10 6.84
C LEU A 48 -10.09 6.65 6.33
N PRO A 49 -11.21 5.92 6.51
CA PRO A 49 -11.33 4.52 6.07
C PRO A 49 -11.16 4.36 4.56
N GLU A 50 -11.41 5.41 3.77
CA GLU A 50 -11.25 5.41 2.31
C GLU A 50 -9.81 5.15 1.87
N MET A 51 -8.81 5.36 2.74
CA MET A 51 -7.41 5.03 2.41
C MET A 51 -7.16 3.52 2.29
N PHE A 52 -8.07 2.69 2.81
CA PHE A 52 -8.00 1.23 2.76
C PHE A 52 -8.83 0.62 1.63
N THR A 53 -9.55 1.43 0.86
CA THR A 53 -10.45 0.97 -0.21
C THR A 53 -9.99 1.49 -1.56
N ASN A 54 -9.91 0.62 -2.56
CA ASN A 54 -9.60 0.98 -3.94
C ASN A 54 -10.84 1.54 -4.66
N CYS A 55 -11.37 2.66 -4.17
CA CYS A 55 -12.58 3.29 -4.70
C CYS A 55 -12.49 3.70 -6.19
N ASN A 56 -11.26 3.90 -6.69
CA ASN A 56 -11.01 4.28 -8.08
C ASN A 56 -10.73 3.08 -9.00
N HIS A 57 -10.79 1.86 -8.46
CA HIS A 57 -10.57 0.61 -9.19
C HIS A 57 -9.23 0.57 -9.95
N TYR A 58 -8.16 1.05 -9.32
CA TYR A 58 -6.82 1.00 -9.89
C TYR A 58 -6.33 -0.43 -10.09
N LYS A 59 -5.50 -0.65 -11.11
CA LYS A 59 -4.83 -1.94 -11.36
C LYS A 59 -3.52 -1.98 -10.58
N LEU A 60 -3.57 -2.45 -9.34
CA LEU A 60 -2.43 -2.45 -8.41
C LEU A 60 -1.50 -3.68 -8.54
N GLY A 61 -1.83 -4.62 -9.43
CA GLY A 61 -1.02 -5.79 -9.71
C GLY A 61 -1.37 -7.02 -8.86
N ARG A 62 -0.43 -7.96 -8.79
CA ARG A 62 -0.53 -9.21 -8.02
C ARG A 62 0.77 -9.44 -7.28
N VAL A 63 0.69 -9.90 -6.03
CA VAL A 63 1.87 -10.40 -5.31
C VAL A 63 2.34 -11.73 -5.91
N GLU A 64 3.54 -12.19 -5.52
CA GLU A 64 4.18 -13.38 -6.09
C GLU A 64 3.33 -14.66 -5.92
N ASP A 65 2.55 -14.75 -4.84
CA ASP A 65 1.59 -15.83 -4.60
C ASP A 65 0.33 -15.76 -5.51
N GLY A 66 0.29 -14.83 -6.46
CA GLY A 66 -0.79 -14.65 -7.43
C GLY A 66 -2.01 -13.91 -6.89
N ILE A 67 -2.01 -13.53 -5.61
CA ILE A 67 -3.09 -12.78 -4.96
C ILE A 67 -3.17 -11.38 -5.59
N LYS A 68 -4.37 -10.98 -6.05
CA LYS A 68 -4.62 -9.65 -6.61
C LYS A 68 -4.67 -8.63 -5.49
N ILE A 69 -3.97 -7.52 -5.68
CA ILE A 69 -4.07 -6.35 -4.79
C ILE A 69 -5.27 -5.50 -5.22
N ASP A 70 -6.10 -5.16 -4.24
CA ASP A 70 -7.28 -4.33 -4.43
C ASP A 70 -7.49 -3.46 -3.18
N ASP A 71 -8.51 -3.74 -2.36
CA ASP A 71 -8.64 -3.17 -1.02
C ASP A 71 -7.54 -3.70 -0.09
N VAL A 72 -7.19 -2.90 0.92
CA VAL A 72 -6.20 -3.27 1.93
C VAL A 72 -6.80 -4.30 2.89
N VAL A 73 -6.04 -5.35 3.17
CA VAL A 73 -6.46 -6.49 4.02
C VAL A 73 -5.86 -6.48 5.42
#